data_AF-F6GXJ8-F1
#
_entry.id   AF-F6GXJ8-F1
#
_cell.length_a   1.000
_cell.length_b   1.000
_cell.length_c   1.000
_cell.angle_alpha   90.00
_cell.angle_beta   90.00
_cell.angle_gamma   90.00
#
_symmetry.space_group_name_H-M   'P 1'
#
loop_
_entity.id
_entity.type
_entity.pdbx_description
1 polymer ?
#
loop_
_entity_poly.entity_id
_entity_poly.type
_entity_poly.pdbx_seq_one_letter_code
_entity_poly.pdbx_strand_id
1 'polypeptide(L)'
;MESLLGFEQASRHDNEGSHGQKLVPWLNWEEWNSVRQSLFSSSQDSVGFALGRVSAWRSRGCLPVVVEVTASIIEIQQQDPFFRYIFGSPFAARALKTHS
;
A
#
# COMPACT_ATOMS: atom_id res chain seq x y z
N MET A 1 -36.37 4.09 -21.00
CA MET A 1 -35.63 2.80 -21.02
C MET A 1 -34.27 3.15 -21.60
N GLU A 2 -33.15 3.24 -20.87
CA GLU A 2 -32.75 2.66 -19.59
C GLU A 2 -31.74 3.60 -18.91
N SER A 3 -31.83 3.75 -17.58
CA SER A 3 -30.76 4.33 -16.76
C SER A 3 -29.72 3.25 -16.48
N LEU A 4 -28.43 3.49 -16.75
CA LEU A 4 -27.37 2.75 -16.07
C LEU A 4 -26.06 3.55 -16.03
N LEU A 5 -25.72 3.97 -14.81
CA LEU A 5 -24.42 4.41 -14.30
C LEU A 5 -24.02 5.86 -14.60
N GLY A 6 -24.39 6.73 -13.65
CA GLY A 6 -23.80 8.04 -13.43
C GLY A 6 -22.32 7.93 -13.06
N PHE A 7 -21.49 7.82 -14.09
CA PHE A 7 -20.09 8.24 -14.03
C PHE A 7 -20.05 9.67 -14.57
N GLU A 8 -20.39 10.64 -13.73
CA GLU A 8 -20.20 12.04 -14.08
C GLU A 8 -18.68 12.29 -14.11
N GLN A 9 -18.11 12.19 -15.31
CA GLN A 9 -16.73 12.54 -15.57
C GLN A 9 -16.63 14.06 -15.44
N ALA A 10 -16.41 14.53 -14.21
CA ALA A 10 -16.10 15.92 -13.94
C ALA A 10 -14.88 16.28 -14.79
N SER A 11 -15.13 17.05 -15.85
CA SER A 11 -14.13 17.65 -16.71
C SER A 11 -13.20 18.47 -15.82
N ARG A 12 -12.04 17.89 -15.49
CA ARG A 12 -10.97 18.60 -14.81
C ARG A 12 -10.45 19.62 -15.81
N HIS A 13 -10.89 20.86 -15.59
CA HIS A 13 -10.33 22.04 -16.24
C HIS A 13 -8.80 21.95 -16.13
N ASP A 14 -8.13 21.80 -17.27
CA ASP A 14 -6.68 21.88 -17.36
C ASP A 14 -6.27 23.30 -16.99
N ASN A 15 -5.85 23.49 -15.74
CA ASN A 15 -5.26 24.73 -15.26
C ASN A 15 -3.76 24.67 -15.53
N GLU A 16 -3.37 25.07 -16.74
CA GLU A 16 -2.01 25.31 -17.19
C GLU A 16 -1.43 26.51 -16.42
N GLY A 17 -0.97 26.31 -15.19
CA GLY A 17 -0.53 27.44 -14.37
C GLY A 17 -0.15 27.15 -12.91
N SER A 18 0.67 26.12 -12.65
CA SER A 18 1.53 26.00 -11.47
C SER A 18 2.30 24.70 -11.58
N HIS A 19 3.63 24.69 -11.40
CA HIS A 19 4.43 23.48 -11.45
C HIS A 19 4.02 22.49 -10.34
N GLY A 20 3.06 21.62 -10.66
CA GLY A 20 3.01 20.18 -10.33
C GLY A 20 3.13 19.74 -8.87
N GLN A 21 2.82 20.58 -7.89
CA GLN A 21 2.86 20.16 -6.48
C GLN A 21 1.63 19.28 -6.18
N LYS A 22 1.78 17.98 -6.40
CA LYS A 22 0.75 17.00 -6.04
C LYS A 22 0.68 16.91 -4.52
N LEU A 23 -0.49 17.24 -3.97
CA LEU A 23 -0.76 17.02 -2.55
C LEU A 23 -0.70 15.51 -2.27
N VAL A 24 0.08 15.17 -1.26
CA VAL A 24 0.27 13.81 -0.76
C VAL A 24 -0.20 13.74 0.68
N PRO A 25 -0.64 12.57 1.16
CA PRO A 25 -1.23 12.47 2.48
C PRO A 25 -0.21 12.40 3.62
N TRP A 26 1.08 12.22 3.33
CA TRP A 26 2.15 12.26 4.34
C TRP A 26 2.63 13.70 4.55
N LEU A 27 3.08 13.99 5.77
CA LEU A 27 3.56 15.30 6.22
C LEU A 27 4.89 15.67 5.56
N ASN A 28 5.80 14.70 5.45
CA ASN A 28 7.12 14.90 4.88
C ASN A 28 7.66 13.60 4.26
N TRP A 29 8.80 13.71 3.58
CA TRP A 29 9.37 12.57 2.86
C TRP A 29 9.92 11.47 3.77
N GLU A 30 10.31 11.83 4.99
CA GLU A 30 10.78 10.88 6.01
C GLU A 30 9.64 9.98 6.50
N GLU A 31 8.44 10.54 6.72
CA GLU A 31 7.25 9.78 7.10
C GLU A 31 6.94 8.73 6.04
N TRP A 32 6.92 9.13 4.76
CA TRP A 32 6.73 8.19 3.67
C TRP A 32 7.80 7.10 3.67
N ASN A 33 9.08 7.46 3.75
CA ASN A 33 10.15 6.48 3.67
C ASN A 33 10.09 5.48 4.84
N SER A 34 9.76 5.96 6.04
CA SER A 34 9.54 5.12 7.22
C SER A 34 8.40 4.12 6.98
N VAL A 35 7.21 4.59 6.58
CA VAL A 35 6.06 3.71 6.29
C VAL A 35 6.39 2.70 5.19
N ARG A 36 7.06 3.14 4.12
CA ARG A 36 7.49 2.26 3.03
C ARG A 36 8.43 1.17 3.52
N GLN A 37 9.44 1.50 4.32
CA GLN A 37 10.38 0.52 4.87
C GLN A 37 9.66 -0.44 5.83
N SER A 38 8.76 0.08 6.66
CA SER A 38 7.99 -0.71 7.60
C SER A 38 7.00 -1.68 6.92
N LEU A 39 6.40 -1.31 5.78
CA LEU A 39 5.52 -2.18 5.00
C LEU A 39 6.22 -3.45 4.48
N PHE A 40 7.49 -3.36 4.15
CA PHE A 40 8.30 -4.49 3.65
C PHE A 40 9.25 -5.07 4.71
N SER A 41 9.05 -4.70 5.97
CA SER A 41 9.83 -5.24 7.08
C SER A 41 9.44 -6.69 7.38
N SER A 42 10.38 -7.49 7.86
CA SER A 42 10.12 -8.85 8.35
C SER A 42 9.42 -8.86 9.72
N SER A 43 9.32 -7.71 10.40
CA SER A 43 8.67 -7.57 11.70
C SER A 43 7.18 -7.27 11.54
N GLN A 44 6.34 -8.11 12.16
CA GLN A 44 4.89 -7.95 12.16
C GLN A 44 4.44 -6.60 12.73
N ASP A 45 5.06 -6.18 13.84
CA ASP A 45 4.75 -4.93 14.52
C ASP A 45 5.06 -3.73 13.63
N SER A 46 6.16 -3.81 12.87
CA SER A 46 6.53 -2.77 11.89
C SER A 46 5.49 -2.66 10.78
N VAL A 47 5.05 -3.80 10.23
CA VAL A 47 4.02 -3.81 9.19
C VAL A 47 2.69 -3.29 9.74
N GLY A 48 2.29 -3.70 10.94
CA GLY A 48 1.08 -3.20 11.61
C GLY A 48 1.11 -1.69 11.84
N PHE A 49 2.24 -1.15 12.29
CA PHE A 49 2.45 0.29 12.41
C PHE A 49 2.25 1.00 11.05
N ALA A 50 2.83 0.46 9.98
CA ALA A 50 2.73 1.03 8.65
C ALA A 50 1.29 1.03 8.11
N LEU A 51 0.56 -0.08 8.27
CA LEU A 51 -0.85 -0.18 7.89
C LEU A 51 -1.72 0.83 8.64
N GLY A 52 -1.49 1.01 9.95
CA GLY A 52 -2.17 2.04 10.74
C GLY A 52 -1.93 3.47 10.23
N ARG A 53 -0.71 3.76 9.76
CA ARG A 53 -0.40 5.04 9.10
C ARG A 53 -1.10 5.20 7.76
N VAL A 54 -1.10 4.17 6.91
CA VAL A 54 -1.81 4.21 5.62
C VAL A 54 -3.31 4.40 5.82
N SER A 55 -3.92 3.76 6.83
CA SER A 55 -5.33 3.99 7.18
C SER A 55 -5.60 5.44 7.59
N ALA A 56 -4.70 6.07 8.35
CA ALA A 56 -4.82 7.49 8.68
C ALA A 56 -4.68 8.40 7.45
N TRP A 57 -3.84 8.03 6.48
CA TRP A 57 -3.71 8.74 5.20
C TRP A 57 -4.95 8.59 4.32
N ARG A 58 -5.59 7.41 4.33
CA ARG A 58 -6.84 7.16 3.59
C ARG A 58 -7.96 8.11 4.04
N SER A 59 -8.06 8.38 5.34
CA SER A 59 -9.02 9.36 5.89
C SER A 59 -8.79 10.79 5.39
N ARG A 60 -7.63 11.11 4.81
CA ARG A 60 -7.33 12.43 4.23
C ARG A 60 -7.78 12.58 2.77
N GLY A 61 -8.15 11.48 2.10
CA GLY A 61 -8.75 11.51 0.75
C GLY A 61 -7.81 11.77 -0.43
N CYS A 62 -6.50 11.95 -0.20
CA CYS A 62 -5.49 12.24 -1.24
C CYS A 62 -4.45 11.11 -1.42
N LEU A 63 -4.78 9.89 -1.01
CA LEU A 63 -3.86 8.75 -1.06
C LEU A 63 -3.75 8.19 -2.50
N PRO A 64 -2.54 8.03 -3.06
CA PRO A 64 -2.39 7.41 -4.37
C PRO A 64 -2.90 5.96 -4.37
N VAL A 65 -3.69 5.58 -5.37
CA VAL A 65 -4.29 4.23 -5.51
C VAL A 65 -3.28 3.10 -5.36
N VAL A 66 -2.06 3.29 -5.85
CA VAL A 66 -1.00 2.27 -5.78
C VAL A 66 -0.60 1.98 -4.33
N VAL A 67 -0.61 3.00 -3.46
CA VAL A 67 -0.33 2.84 -2.03
C VAL A 67 -1.47 2.09 -1.35
N GLU A 68 -2.72 2.42 -1.70
CA GLU A 68 -3.90 1.70 -1.20
C GLU A 68 -3.89 0.22 -1.54
N VAL A 69 -3.69 -0.11 -2.81
CA VAL A 69 -3.64 -1.49 -3.28
C VAL A 69 -2.51 -2.25 -2.61
N THR A 70 -1.32 -1.64 -2.52
CA THR A 70 -0.16 -2.27 -1.87
C THR A 70 -0.44 -2.56 -0.40
N ALA A 71 -1.03 -1.61 0.33
CA ALA A 71 -1.38 -1.81 1.73
C ALA A 71 -2.43 -2.92 1.91
N SER A 72 -3.44 -2.99 1.05
CA SER A 72 -4.44 -4.07 1.08
C SER A 72 -3.83 -5.44 0.78
N ILE A 73 -2.92 -5.55 -0.19
CA ILE A 73 -2.21 -6.82 -0.46
C ILE A 73 -1.42 -7.26 0.77
N ILE A 74 -0.67 -6.36 1.38
CA ILE A 74 0.15 -6.67 2.56
C ILE A 74 -0.74 -7.04 3.75
N GLU A 75 -1.84 -6.33 3.96
CA GLU A 75 -2.81 -6.67 5.00
C GLU A 75 -3.37 -8.09 4.84
N ILE A 76 -3.74 -8.47 3.60
CA ILE A 76 -4.20 -9.83 3.30
C ILE A 76 -3.09 -10.85 3.58
N GLN A 77 -1.85 -10.59 3.16
CA GLN A 77 -0.72 -11.47 3.44
C GLN A 77 -0.49 -11.67 4.94
N GLN A 78 -0.79 -10.65 5.76
CA GLN A 78 -0.62 -10.74 7.20
C GLN A 78 -1.71 -11.55 7.91
N GLN A 79 -2.91 -11.54 7.36
CA GLN A 79 -4.02 -12.35 7.86
C GLN A 79 -3.93 -13.80 7.37
N ASP A 80 -3.26 -14.03 6.24
CA ASP A 80 -3.10 -15.33 5.64
C ASP A 80 -2.08 -16.21 6.40
N PRO A 81 -2.50 -17.35 6.98
CA PRO A 81 -1.60 -18.25 7.70
C PRO A 81 -0.51 -18.87 6.81
N PHE A 82 -0.81 -19.13 5.54
CA PHE A 82 0.12 -19.77 4.61
C PHE A 82 1.34 -18.87 4.35
N PHE A 83 1.13 -17.57 4.22
CA PHE A 83 2.22 -16.59 4.12
C PHE A 83 3.08 -16.54 5.40
N ARG A 84 2.46 -16.65 6.58
CA ARG A 84 3.20 -16.73 7.85
C ARG A 84 4.05 -18.00 7.95
N TYR A 85 3.59 -19.12 7.40
CA TYR A 85 4.32 -20.39 7.43
C TYR A 85 5.47 -20.48 6.42
N ILE A 86 5.32 -19.95 5.20
CA ILE A 86 6.39 -20.03 4.19
C ILE A 86 7.62 -19.21 4.58
N PHE A 87 7.43 -18.02 5.16
CA PHE A 87 8.56 -17.15 5.55
C PHE A 87 9.07 -17.39 6.98
N GLY A 88 8.29 -18.07 7.83
CA GLY A 88 8.67 -18.44 9.19
C GLY A 88 9.17 -19.88 9.37
N SER A 89 9.01 -20.75 8.36
CA SER A 89 9.42 -22.15 8.47
C SER A 89 10.86 -22.38 8.00
N PRO A 90 11.74 -22.97 8.82
CA PRO A 90 13.08 -23.38 8.39
C PRO A 90 13.07 -24.44 7.27
N PHE A 91 11.92 -25.06 6.98
CA PHE A 91 11.80 -26.02 5.87
C PHE A 91 11.69 -25.36 4.49
N ALA A 92 11.21 -24.12 4.38
CA ALA A 92 11.16 -23.41 3.10
C ALA A 92 12.57 -23.05 2.57
N ALA A 93 13.51 -22.77 3.47
CA ALA A 93 14.91 -22.48 3.13
C ALA A 93 15.64 -23.67 2.47
N ARG A 94 15.10 -24.88 2.57
CA ARG A 94 15.70 -26.12 2.01
C ARG A 94 15.21 -26.45 0.60
N ALA A 95 14.12 -25.83 0.13
CA ALA A 95 13.55 -26.13 -1.19
C ALA A 95 14.33 -25.51 -2.36
N LEU A 96 15.22 -24.54 -2.12
CA LEU A 96 16.05 -23.90 -3.17
C LEU A 96 17.48 -24.47 -3.28
N LYS A 97 17.80 -25.58 -2.59
CA LYS A 97 19.16 -26.18 -2.60
C LYS A 97 19.18 -27.66 -3.01
N THR A 98 18.35 -28.04 -3.98
CA THR A 98 18.46 -29.35 -4.63
C THR A 98 18.44 -29.22 -6.14
N HIS A 99 19.48 -28.63 -6.71
CA HIS A 99 19.99 -29.02 -8.02
C HIS A 99 21.40 -28.45 -8.23
N SER A 100 22.41 -29.22 -7.84
CA SER A 100 23.72 -29.27 -8.50
C SER A 100 24.34 -30.64 -8.29
#